data_AF-A0A812N1S2-F1
#
_entry.id   AF-A0A812N1S2-F1
#
_cell.length_a   1.000
_cell.length_b   1.000
_cell.length_c   1.000
_cell.angle_alpha   90.00
_cell.angle_beta   90.00
_cell.angle_gamma   90.00
#
_symmetry.space_group_name_H-M   'P 1'
#
loop_
_entity.id
_entity.type
_entity.pdbx_description
1 polymer ?
#
loop_
_entity_poly.entity_id
_entity_poly.type
_entity_poly.pdbx_seq_one_letter_code
_entity_poly.pdbx_strand_id
1 'polypeptide(L)'
;MGSVCQDASRKRGQKRFGRYPTARAPMGEVFQEGCYVRFTAQNGETYQVDVSKMRQRNLRTGTERLVTLRGQTGWHFDTNNTRTPDPAWLPYARSLHKILDAAYASLTDKMPAAAEDVGCKVDEAESQQDSKQDEAFDPRAACRDSLARDGAAQAIEEVLSKHPAVEFTIDEARAAAMSGQVEALRLVLCRGPQVQLQGHDIFDRRYPGFVLTEEHKRCIKVMLARGARLGKFAPSSKLLRKVESDTLLLWTNRFLYSLLLSGVVLPDHVQEHIVQFIQG
;
A
#
# COMPACT_ATOMS: atom_id res chain seq x y z
N MET A 1 9.58 -46.39 43.59
CA MET A 1 10.63 -45.47 43.13
C MET A 1 11.22 -46.02 41.84
N GLY A 2 11.26 -45.23 40.77
CA GLY A 2 11.83 -45.65 39.47
C GLY A 2 11.04 -45.13 38.28
N SER A 3 10.96 -43.80 38.13
CA SER A 3 10.39 -43.16 36.94
C SER A 3 11.47 -43.07 35.87
N VAL A 4 11.27 -43.78 34.76
CA VAL A 4 12.15 -43.77 33.59
C VAL A 4 11.66 -42.67 32.63
N CYS A 5 12.37 -41.54 32.61
CA CYS A 5 12.15 -40.49 31.62
C CYS A 5 12.76 -40.91 30.28
N GLN A 6 11.91 -40.97 29.24
CA GLN A 6 12.30 -41.23 27.86
C GLN A 6 12.82 -39.94 27.22
N ASP A 7 14.07 -39.97 26.77
CA ASP A 7 14.74 -38.86 26.11
C ASP A 7 14.60 -39.00 24.58
N ALA A 8 13.52 -38.47 24.02
CA ALA A 8 13.23 -38.49 22.59
C ALA A 8 13.86 -37.27 21.89
N SER A 9 15.17 -37.35 21.65
CA SER A 9 15.91 -36.39 20.82
C SER A 9 15.40 -36.38 19.37
N ARG A 10 14.49 -35.44 19.07
CA ARG A 10 13.99 -35.14 17.71
C ARG A 10 15.10 -34.51 16.86
N LYS A 11 15.76 -35.32 16.03
CA LYS A 11 16.54 -34.84 14.87
C LYS A 11 15.60 -34.11 13.90
N ARG A 12 15.54 -32.78 13.97
CA ARG A 12 14.90 -31.94 12.95
C ARG A 12 15.67 -32.11 11.65
N GLY A 13 15.13 -32.89 10.72
CA GLY A 13 15.69 -33.06 9.38
C GLY A 13 15.85 -31.70 8.71
N GLN A 14 17.09 -31.39 8.29
CA GLN A 14 17.36 -30.29 7.37
C GLN A 14 16.50 -30.52 6.13
N LYS A 15 15.44 -29.72 5.98
CA LYS A 15 14.66 -29.68 4.74
C LYS A 15 15.63 -29.27 3.65
N ARG A 16 15.93 -30.19 2.75
CA ARG A 16 16.67 -29.90 1.51
C ARG A 16 15.91 -28.77 0.83
N PHE A 17 16.48 -27.56 0.81
CA PHE A 17 15.91 -26.44 0.09
C PHE A 17 15.82 -26.85 -1.38
N GLY A 18 14.60 -27.17 -1.82
CA GLY A 18 14.32 -27.44 -3.23
C GLY A 18 14.80 -26.23 -4.02
N ARG A 19 15.51 -26.49 -5.13
CA ARG A 19 15.97 -25.41 -6.01
C ARG A 19 14.75 -24.61 -6.43
N TYR A 20 14.69 -23.34 -6.04
CA TYR A 20 13.62 -22.46 -6.47
C TYR A 20 13.65 -22.35 -8.00
N PRO A 21 12.47 -22.38 -8.66
CA PRO A 21 12.41 -22.22 -10.11
C PRO A 21 13.03 -20.87 -10.49
N THR A 22 14.00 -20.89 -11.38
CA THR A 22 14.61 -19.66 -11.91
C THR A 22 13.66 -19.01 -12.92
N ALA A 23 13.61 -17.68 -12.97
CA ALA A 23 12.90 -17.01 -14.06
C ALA A 23 13.46 -17.46 -15.40
N ARG A 24 12.57 -17.63 -16.38
CA ARG A 24 12.97 -18.01 -17.72
C ARG A 24 13.63 -16.81 -18.44
N ALA A 25 14.48 -17.12 -19.41
CA ALA A 25 15.15 -16.10 -20.22
C ALA A 25 14.14 -15.18 -20.93
N PRO A 26 14.46 -13.88 -21.06
CA PRO A 26 13.63 -12.95 -21.82
C PRO A 26 13.52 -13.39 -23.29
N MET A 27 12.39 -13.05 -23.93
CA MET A 27 12.19 -13.21 -25.36
C MET A 27 12.64 -11.94 -26.09
N GLY A 28 13.47 -12.12 -27.12
CA GLY A 28 13.98 -11.02 -27.94
C GLY A 28 15.13 -10.25 -27.30
N GLU A 29 15.37 -9.05 -27.81
CA GLU A 29 16.45 -8.17 -27.37
C GLU A 29 16.13 -7.53 -26.01
N VAL A 30 17.18 -7.40 -25.19
CA VAL A 30 17.14 -6.65 -23.95
C VAL A 30 17.79 -5.30 -24.21
N PHE A 31 17.08 -4.22 -23.92
CA PHE A 31 17.55 -2.86 -24.12
C PHE A 31 18.01 -2.26 -22.80
N GLN A 32 19.20 -1.66 -22.79
CA GLN A 32 19.74 -0.92 -21.66
C GLN A 32 19.86 0.56 -22.02
N GLU A 33 19.25 1.42 -21.20
CA GLU A 33 19.29 2.88 -21.36
C GLU A 33 19.63 3.50 -20.00
N GLY A 34 20.92 3.73 -19.75
CA GLY A 34 21.40 4.21 -18.44
C GLY A 34 21.10 3.21 -17.32
N CYS A 35 20.32 3.65 -16.33
CA CYS A 35 19.87 2.83 -15.20
C CYS A 35 18.60 2.03 -15.47
N TYR A 36 18.07 2.10 -16.69
CA TYR A 36 16.86 1.38 -17.11
C TYR A 36 17.21 0.16 -17.96
N VAL A 37 16.66 -1.00 -17.60
CA VAL A 37 16.75 -2.22 -18.40
C VAL A 37 15.36 -2.67 -18.82
N ARG A 38 15.10 -2.73 -20.13
CA ARG A 38 13.82 -3.13 -20.71
C ARG A 38 13.94 -4.50 -21.38
N PHE A 39 13.02 -5.40 -21.09
CA PHE A 39 12.98 -6.73 -21.69
C PHE A 39 11.54 -7.24 -21.83
N THR A 40 11.33 -8.21 -22.73
CA THR A 40 10.04 -8.91 -22.87
C THR A 40 10.15 -10.29 -22.25
N ALA A 41 9.25 -10.64 -21.33
CA ALA A 41 9.22 -11.95 -20.70
C ALA A 41 8.55 -12.99 -21.61
N GLN A 42 8.65 -14.29 -21.26
CA GLN A 42 8.06 -15.37 -22.07
C GLN A 42 6.53 -15.33 -22.21
N ASN A 43 5.85 -14.61 -21.33
CA ASN A 43 4.41 -14.39 -21.43
C ASN A 43 4.02 -13.26 -22.40
N GLY A 44 5.00 -12.68 -23.12
CA GLY A 44 4.79 -11.58 -24.06
C GLY A 44 4.67 -10.20 -23.40
N GLU A 45 4.80 -10.10 -22.07
CA GLU A 45 4.75 -8.82 -21.39
C GLU A 45 6.11 -8.13 -21.36
N THR A 46 6.11 -6.82 -21.57
CA THR A 46 7.32 -6.00 -21.50
C THR A 46 7.46 -5.35 -20.13
N TYR A 47 8.66 -5.50 -19.57
CA TYR A 47 9.04 -4.98 -18.27
C TYR A 47 10.17 -3.97 -18.42
N GLN A 48 10.19 -2.97 -17.55
CA GLN A 48 11.29 -2.04 -17.37
C GLN A 48 11.75 -2.12 -15.91
N VAL A 49 13.03 -2.35 -15.71
CA VAL A 49 13.69 -2.35 -14.40
C VAL A 49 14.45 -1.04 -14.25
N ASP A 50 14.06 -0.24 -13.26
CA ASP A 50 14.81 0.92 -12.78
C ASP A 50 15.75 0.43 -11.68
N VAL A 51 17.02 0.29 -12.02
CA VAL A 51 18.04 -0.25 -11.13
C VAL A 51 18.40 0.76 -10.02
N SER A 52 18.21 2.05 -10.26
CA SER A 52 18.44 3.10 -9.26
C SER A 52 17.40 3.06 -8.13
N LYS A 53 16.13 2.81 -8.50
CA LYS A 53 15.00 2.72 -7.56
C LYS A 53 14.73 1.32 -7.06
N MET A 54 15.47 0.32 -7.55
CA MET A 54 15.27 -1.08 -7.21
C MET A 54 13.81 -1.52 -7.47
N ARG A 55 13.26 -1.15 -8.64
CA ARG A 55 11.87 -1.43 -9.02
C ARG A 55 11.74 -1.95 -10.45
N GLN A 56 10.84 -2.90 -10.64
CA GLN A 56 10.39 -3.38 -11.95
C GLN A 56 8.97 -2.90 -12.21
N ARG A 57 8.71 -2.33 -13.39
CA ARG A 57 7.37 -1.92 -13.85
C ARG A 57 6.96 -2.70 -15.10
N ASN A 58 5.76 -3.26 -15.10
CA ASN A 58 5.14 -3.79 -16.30
C ASN A 58 4.63 -2.61 -17.15
N LEU A 59 5.13 -2.46 -18.38
CA LEU A 59 4.82 -1.31 -19.23
C LEU A 59 3.36 -1.30 -19.72
N ARG A 60 2.73 -2.47 -19.80
CA ARG A 60 1.34 -2.61 -20.25
C ARG A 60 0.35 -2.34 -19.11
N THR A 61 0.59 -2.92 -17.94
CA THR A 61 -0.37 -2.85 -16.81
C THR A 61 -0.05 -1.72 -15.83
N GLY A 62 1.17 -1.19 -15.85
CA GLY A 62 1.67 -0.23 -14.86
C GLY A 62 1.98 -0.84 -13.49
N THR A 63 1.85 -2.16 -13.33
CA THR A 63 2.12 -2.85 -12.06
C THR A 63 3.61 -2.78 -11.71
N GLU A 64 3.93 -2.42 -10.48
CA GLU A 64 5.31 -2.36 -9.97
C GLU A 64 5.62 -3.54 -9.04
N ARG A 65 6.89 -3.95 -9.02
CA ARG A 65 7.46 -4.98 -8.15
C ARG A 65 8.82 -4.51 -7.63
N LEU A 66 9.18 -4.97 -6.44
CA LEU A 66 10.48 -4.71 -5.87
C LEU A 66 11.55 -5.58 -6.55
N VAL A 67 12.73 -5.00 -6.71
CA VAL A 67 13.93 -5.65 -7.23
C VAL A 67 15.02 -5.53 -6.17
N THR A 68 15.91 -6.51 -6.07
CA THR A 68 17.01 -6.45 -5.11
C THR A 68 18.21 -7.25 -5.61
N LEU A 69 19.41 -6.81 -5.25
CA LEU A 69 20.66 -7.53 -5.47
C LEU A 69 21.03 -8.30 -4.20
N ARG A 70 21.07 -9.64 -4.27
CA ARG A 70 21.32 -10.52 -3.11
C ARG A 70 22.69 -11.16 -3.17
N GLY A 71 23.73 -10.39 -2.88
CA GLY A 71 25.12 -10.87 -2.81
C GLY A 71 25.49 -11.76 -4.00
N GLN A 72 26.01 -12.95 -3.74
CA GLN A 72 26.43 -13.90 -4.77
C GLN A 72 25.28 -14.53 -5.58
N THR A 73 24.04 -14.44 -5.10
CA THR A 73 22.88 -15.05 -5.79
C THR A 73 22.37 -14.18 -6.95
N GLY A 74 22.81 -12.93 -7.04
CA GLY A 74 22.48 -12.00 -8.11
C GLY A 74 21.13 -11.31 -7.93
N TRP A 75 20.54 -10.90 -9.05
CA TRP A 75 19.33 -10.08 -9.09
C TRP A 75 18.08 -10.91 -8.85
N HIS A 76 17.20 -10.40 -8.00
CA HIS A 76 15.91 -11.01 -7.68
C HIS A 76 14.79 -9.98 -7.84
N PHE A 77 13.59 -10.45 -8.17
CA PHE A 77 12.37 -9.65 -8.08
C PHE A 77 11.37 -10.32 -7.17
N ASP A 78 10.54 -9.50 -6.54
CA ASP A 78 9.41 -10.01 -5.76
C ASP A 78 8.32 -10.49 -6.71
N THR A 79 8.03 -11.78 -6.69
CA THR A 79 6.93 -12.38 -7.46
C THR A 79 5.58 -11.97 -6.91
N ASN A 80 5.53 -11.66 -5.62
CA ASN A 80 4.35 -11.09 -5.04
C ASN A 80 4.22 -9.65 -5.55
N ASN A 81 3.03 -9.31 -6.02
CA ASN A 81 2.66 -7.91 -6.10
C ASN A 81 2.82 -7.33 -4.68
N THR A 82 3.27 -6.09 -4.51
CA THR A 82 3.73 -5.40 -3.26
C THR A 82 2.73 -5.41 -2.06
N ARG A 83 2.06 -6.52 -1.80
CA ARG A 83 0.77 -6.67 -1.13
C ARG A 83 0.79 -7.82 -0.12
N THR A 84 1.67 -8.80 -0.30
CA THR A 84 1.87 -9.85 0.70
C THR A 84 3.00 -9.44 1.63
N PRO A 85 2.86 -9.64 2.95
CA PRO A 85 3.87 -9.25 3.92
C PRO A 85 5.20 -9.99 3.74
N ASP A 86 5.15 -11.22 3.21
CA ASP A 86 6.34 -12.01 2.91
C ASP A 86 6.69 -11.91 1.42
N PRO A 87 7.80 -11.23 1.06
CA PRO A 87 8.23 -11.14 -0.33
C PRO A 87 8.73 -12.50 -0.83
N ALA A 88 8.18 -12.95 -1.95
CA ALA A 88 8.56 -14.20 -2.60
C ALA A 88 9.58 -13.88 -3.69
N TRP A 89 10.84 -13.85 -3.31
CA TRP A 89 11.94 -13.50 -4.21
C TRP A 89 12.23 -14.60 -5.21
N LEU A 90 12.19 -14.26 -6.49
CA LEU A 90 12.55 -15.14 -7.58
C LEU A 90 13.77 -14.56 -8.32
N PRO A 91 14.83 -15.36 -8.56
CA PRO A 91 15.99 -14.89 -9.29
C PRO A 91 15.62 -14.61 -10.75
N TYR A 92 16.20 -13.56 -11.31
CA TYR A 92 16.14 -13.31 -12.75
C TYR A 92 16.89 -14.40 -13.54
N ALA A 93 16.66 -14.43 -14.85
CA ALA A 93 17.46 -15.28 -15.72
C ALA A 93 18.92 -14.80 -15.74
N ARG A 94 19.87 -15.74 -15.80
CA ARG A 94 21.32 -15.44 -15.81
C ARG A 94 21.74 -14.47 -16.92
N SER A 95 21.05 -14.48 -18.07
CA SER A 95 21.31 -13.54 -19.16
C SER A 95 21.00 -12.10 -18.77
N LEU A 96 19.96 -11.88 -17.96
CA LEU A 96 19.54 -10.57 -17.50
C LEU A 96 20.45 -10.04 -16.37
N HIS A 97 21.04 -10.92 -15.55
CA HIS A 97 21.94 -10.52 -14.47
C HIS A 97 23.08 -9.65 -14.98
N LYS A 98 23.75 -10.08 -16.06
CA LYS A 98 24.89 -9.34 -16.64
C LYS A 98 24.52 -7.92 -17.07
N ILE A 99 23.30 -7.74 -17.58
CA ILE A 99 22.81 -6.45 -18.08
C ILE A 99 22.41 -5.54 -16.91
N LEU A 100 21.77 -6.12 -15.89
CA LEU A 100 21.44 -5.40 -14.66
C LEU A 100 22.70 -4.99 -13.88
N ASP A 101 23.73 -5.85 -13.83
CA ASP A 101 25.03 -5.53 -13.24
C ASP A 101 25.71 -4.37 -13.99
N ALA A 102 25.70 -4.39 -15.33
CA ALA A 102 26.25 -3.31 -16.13
C ALA A 102 25.50 -1.98 -15.93
N ALA A 103 24.16 -2.03 -15.84
CA ALA A 103 23.34 -0.87 -15.54
C ALA A 103 23.56 -0.32 -14.12
N TYR A 104 23.78 -1.20 -13.14
CA TYR A 104 24.09 -0.81 -11.76
C TYR A 104 25.49 -0.22 -11.64
N ALA A 105 26.50 -0.81 -12.28
CA ALA A 105 27.87 -0.28 -12.30
C ALA A 105 27.92 1.12 -12.93
N SER A 106 27.15 1.33 -14.00
CA SER A 106 27.01 2.65 -14.63
C SER A 106 26.39 3.71 -13.71
N LEU A 107 25.66 3.29 -12.67
CA LEU A 107 25.11 4.17 -11.64
C LEU A 107 26.18 4.52 -10.59
N THR A 108 26.95 3.53 -10.15
CA THR A 108 28.01 3.71 -9.14
C THR A 108 29.16 4.56 -9.67
N ASP A 109 29.53 4.40 -10.94
CA ASP A 109 30.60 5.19 -11.57
C ASP A 109 30.23 6.67 -11.72
N LYS A 110 28.92 6.99 -11.69
CA LYS A 110 28.41 8.37 -11.79
C LYS A 110 28.15 9.02 -10.44
N MET A 111 28.18 8.27 -9.34
CA MET A 111 28.20 8.90 -8.02
C MET A 111 29.62 9.47 -7.83
N PRO A 112 29.79 10.80 -7.81
CA PRO A 112 31.08 11.37 -7.46
C PRO A 112 31.45 10.80 -6.10
N ALA A 113 32.63 10.18 -6.01
CA ALA A 113 33.19 9.72 -4.74
C ALA A 113 33.19 10.93 -3.81
N ALA A 114 32.18 11.01 -2.95
CA ALA A 114 32.08 12.05 -1.95
C ALA A 114 33.19 11.77 -0.94
N ALA A 115 34.34 12.38 -1.20
CA ALA A 115 35.45 12.67 -0.32
C ALA A 115 35.52 11.80 0.96
N GLU A 116 36.19 10.66 0.86
CA GLU A 116 36.97 10.17 2.00
C GLU A 116 38.21 11.07 2.13
N ASP A 117 38.06 12.24 2.74
CA ASP A 117 39.19 13.02 3.27
C ASP A 117 38.76 13.82 4.50
N VAL A 118 38.71 13.14 5.65
CA VAL A 118 39.04 13.75 6.96
C VAL A 118 39.73 12.67 7.79
N GLY A 119 41.05 12.60 7.65
CA GLY A 119 41.89 12.00 8.67
C GLY A 119 41.81 12.83 9.96
N CYS A 120 41.00 12.40 10.91
CA CYS A 120 41.09 12.88 12.30
C CYS A 120 41.83 11.83 13.13
N LYS A 121 43.05 12.18 13.53
CA LYS A 121 43.77 11.49 14.60
C LYS A 121 42.91 11.54 15.86
N VAL A 122 42.70 10.38 16.46
CA VAL A 122 42.10 10.22 17.78
C VAL A 122 43.19 10.52 18.80
N ASP A 123 43.10 11.68 19.44
CA ASP A 123 43.60 11.88 20.80
C ASP A 123 42.38 12.19 21.68
N GLU A 124 42.38 11.59 22.86
CA GLU A 124 41.24 11.38 23.75
C GLU A 124 40.65 12.66 24.36
N ALA A 125 39.34 12.55 24.58
CA ALA A 125 38.56 13.18 25.65
C ALA A 125 38.38 14.71 25.59
N GLU A 126 37.23 15.14 25.07
CA GLU A 126 36.26 15.92 25.87
C GLU A 126 34.91 16.09 25.14
N SER A 127 33.84 15.82 25.91
CA SER A 127 32.45 16.28 25.72
C SER A 127 31.70 15.92 24.43
N GLN A 128 31.14 14.70 24.40
CA GLN A 128 29.96 14.38 23.60
C GLN A 128 28.74 15.13 24.15
N GLN A 129 28.48 16.33 23.62
CA GLN A 129 27.16 16.93 23.68
C GLN A 129 26.29 16.32 22.58
N ASP A 130 25.39 15.46 23.04
CA ASP A 130 24.35 14.76 22.31
C ASP A 130 23.35 15.79 21.73
N SER A 131 23.69 16.41 20.61
CA SER A 131 22.75 17.23 19.83
C SER A 131 21.76 16.29 19.14
N LYS A 132 20.80 15.76 19.92
CA LYS A 132 19.55 15.23 19.39
C LYS A 132 18.92 16.32 18.54
N GLN A 133 19.09 16.22 17.23
CA GLN A 133 18.24 16.94 16.31
C GLN A 133 16.82 16.48 16.61
N ASP A 134 16.03 17.38 17.18
CA ASP A 134 14.59 17.22 17.28
C ASP A 134 14.05 17.12 15.84
N GLU A 135 13.99 15.90 15.31
CA GLU A 135 13.28 15.66 14.08
C GLU A 135 11.87 16.22 14.26
N ALA A 136 11.53 17.21 13.43
CA ALA A 136 10.26 17.89 13.51
C ALA A 136 9.14 16.85 13.44
N PHE A 137 8.37 16.73 14.53
CA PHE A 137 7.29 15.77 14.64
C PHE A 137 6.26 16.04 13.53
N ASP A 138 6.11 15.09 12.59
CA ASP A 138 5.08 15.12 11.56
C ASP A 138 3.81 14.40 12.09
N PRO A 139 2.78 15.14 12.51
CA PRO A 139 1.56 14.53 13.06
C PRO A 139 0.83 13.68 12.02
N ARG A 140 1.00 13.96 10.73
CA ARG A 140 0.32 13.22 9.67
C ARG A 140 1.00 11.88 9.42
N ALA A 141 2.33 11.83 9.47
CA ALA A 141 3.07 10.57 9.46
C ALA A 141 2.65 9.70 10.65
N ALA A 142 2.55 10.29 11.85
CA ALA A 142 2.10 9.57 13.05
C ALA A 142 0.67 8.98 12.92
N CYS A 143 -0.27 9.75 12.36
CA CYS A 143 -1.61 9.23 12.05
C CYS A 143 -1.57 8.06 11.05
N ARG A 144 -0.76 8.16 9.99
CA ARG A 144 -0.63 7.12 8.98
C ARG A 144 -0.07 5.83 9.55
N ASP A 145 0.96 5.93 10.37
CA ASP A 145 1.59 4.77 11.03
C ASP A 145 0.63 4.12 12.03
N SER A 146 -0.27 4.91 12.61
CA SER A 146 -1.31 4.43 13.55
C SER A 146 -2.42 3.67 12.85
N LEU A 147 -2.81 4.04 11.63
CA LEU A 147 -3.87 3.38 10.84
C LEU A 147 -3.61 1.90 10.52
N ALA A 148 -2.36 1.45 10.67
CA ALA A 148 -1.97 0.04 10.50
C ALA A 148 -2.00 -0.77 11.80
N ARG A 149 -2.22 -0.15 12.96
CA ARG A 149 -2.11 -0.78 14.28
C ARG A 149 -3.48 -1.03 14.90
N ASP A 150 -3.58 -2.05 15.73
CA ASP A 150 -4.73 -2.20 16.62
C ASP A 150 -4.85 -0.98 17.55
N GLY A 151 -6.08 -0.52 17.78
CA GLY A 151 -6.31 0.70 18.56
C GLY A 151 -6.05 2.02 17.82
N ALA A 152 -5.93 1.99 16.48
CA ALA A 152 -5.68 3.19 15.68
C ALA A 152 -6.59 4.38 15.98
N ALA A 153 -7.86 4.14 16.31
CA ALA A 153 -8.80 5.21 16.65
C ALA A 153 -8.31 6.06 17.84
N GLN A 154 -7.85 5.41 18.91
CA GLN A 154 -7.34 6.09 20.11
C GLN A 154 -6.04 6.84 19.81
N ALA A 155 -5.13 6.21 19.05
CA ALA A 155 -3.88 6.84 18.66
C ALA A 155 -4.11 8.08 17.77
N ILE A 156 -5.04 7.98 16.82
CA ILE A 156 -5.44 9.10 15.96
C ILE A 156 -6.10 10.20 16.78
N GLU A 157 -7.00 9.86 17.72
CA GLU A 157 -7.61 10.84 18.62
C GLU A 157 -6.56 11.58 19.47
N GLU A 158 -5.56 10.88 19.99
CA GLU A 158 -4.48 11.50 20.74
C GLU A 158 -3.70 12.50 19.88
N VAL A 159 -3.32 12.12 18.66
CA VAL A 159 -2.63 13.02 17.72
C VAL A 159 -3.52 14.22 17.36
N LEU A 160 -4.79 13.99 17.08
CA LEU A 160 -5.74 15.06 16.73
C LEU A 160 -6.03 16.00 17.91
N SER A 161 -5.96 15.53 19.15
CA SER A 161 -6.11 16.37 20.33
C SER A 161 -4.96 17.38 20.48
N LYS A 162 -3.75 17.00 20.06
CA LYS A 162 -2.55 17.84 20.06
C LYS A 162 -2.45 18.68 18.78
N HIS A 163 -2.97 18.17 17.66
CA HIS A 163 -2.87 18.78 16.33
C HIS A 163 -4.23 18.81 15.61
N PRO A 164 -5.14 19.74 15.96
CA PRO A 164 -6.50 19.77 15.42
C PRO A 164 -6.58 20.16 13.94
N ALA A 165 -5.51 20.74 13.38
CA ALA A 165 -5.44 21.17 11.98
C ALA A 165 -5.02 20.06 11.00
N VAL A 166 -4.83 18.82 11.48
CA VAL A 166 -4.47 17.69 10.61
C VAL A 166 -5.66 17.33 9.73
N GLU A 167 -5.50 17.51 8.43
CA GLU A 167 -6.46 17.06 7.42
C GLU A 167 -6.10 15.66 6.92
N PHE A 168 -7.14 14.85 6.70
CA PHE A 168 -6.97 13.51 6.16
C PHE A 168 -7.13 13.48 4.64
N THR A 169 -6.41 12.57 3.98
CA THR A 169 -6.60 12.28 2.55
C THR A 169 -7.42 11.03 2.28
N ILE A 170 -7.83 10.91 1.01
CA ILE A 170 -8.50 9.71 0.46
C ILE A 170 -7.67 8.45 0.75
N ASP A 171 -6.33 8.51 0.63
CA ASP A 171 -5.45 7.37 0.90
C ASP A 171 -5.49 6.91 2.36
N GLU A 172 -5.60 7.83 3.32
CA GLU A 172 -5.69 7.52 4.75
C GLU A 172 -7.06 6.92 5.09
N ALA A 173 -8.13 7.47 4.52
CA ALA A 173 -9.47 6.88 4.64
C ALA A 173 -9.53 5.48 4.00
N ARG A 174 -8.90 5.30 2.84
CA ARG A 174 -8.76 4.01 2.17
C ARG A 174 -7.99 3.03 3.04
N ALA A 175 -6.87 3.44 3.63
CA ALA A 175 -6.08 2.59 4.53
C ALA A 175 -6.93 2.11 5.71
N ALA A 176 -7.66 3.02 6.38
CA ALA A 176 -8.54 2.65 7.48
C ALA A 176 -9.63 1.64 7.06
N ALA A 177 -10.24 1.86 5.89
CA ALA A 177 -11.25 0.97 5.34
C ALA A 177 -10.69 -0.43 4.99
N MET A 178 -9.50 -0.48 4.38
CA MET A 178 -8.82 -1.71 3.98
C MET A 178 -8.24 -2.51 5.16
N SER A 179 -7.96 -1.84 6.28
CA SER A 179 -7.58 -2.49 7.55
C SER A 179 -8.80 -2.98 8.36
N GLY A 180 -10.03 -2.73 7.91
CA GLY A 180 -11.25 -3.07 8.65
C GLY A 180 -11.48 -2.21 9.90
N GLN A 181 -10.81 -1.07 10.04
CA GLN A 181 -10.88 -0.25 11.25
C GLN A 181 -12.02 0.77 11.18
N VAL A 182 -13.23 0.33 11.55
CA VAL A 182 -14.47 1.10 11.42
C VAL A 182 -14.42 2.44 12.18
N GLU A 183 -13.93 2.45 13.41
CA GLU A 183 -13.88 3.67 14.22
C GLU A 183 -12.81 4.66 13.73
N ALA A 184 -11.64 4.16 13.31
CA ALA A 184 -10.63 5.00 12.67
C ALA A 184 -11.17 5.61 11.36
N LEU A 185 -11.86 4.83 10.54
CA LEU A 185 -12.51 5.33 9.32
C LEU A 185 -13.55 6.41 9.62
N ARG A 186 -14.37 6.24 10.67
CA ARG A 186 -15.35 7.24 11.08
C ARG A 186 -14.67 8.54 11.50
N LEU A 187 -13.62 8.48 12.32
CA LEU A 187 -12.85 9.65 12.74
C LEU A 187 -12.28 10.40 11.54
N VAL A 188 -11.62 9.67 10.64
CA VAL A 188 -11.04 10.21 9.41
C VAL A 188 -12.11 10.93 8.58
N LEU A 189 -13.26 10.29 8.33
CA LEU A 189 -14.34 10.87 7.52
C LEU A 189 -15.07 12.03 8.24
N CYS A 190 -15.16 12.00 9.57
CA CYS A 190 -15.74 13.10 10.35
C CYS A 190 -14.84 14.35 10.32
N ARG A 191 -13.51 14.17 10.31
CA ARG A 191 -12.54 15.27 10.26
C ARG A 191 -12.27 15.77 8.84
N GLY A 192 -12.37 14.91 7.83
CA GLY A 192 -12.27 15.27 6.41
C GLY A 192 -13.62 15.14 5.70
N PRO A 193 -14.58 16.07 5.87
CA PRO A 193 -15.87 16.01 5.19
C PRO A 193 -15.74 16.01 3.65
N GLN A 194 -14.67 16.60 3.12
CA GLN A 194 -14.29 16.60 1.71
C GLN A 194 -13.78 15.24 1.21
N VAL A 195 -13.41 14.32 2.11
CA VAL A 195 -12.90 13.00 1.75
C VAL A 195 -14.06 12.10 1.37
N GLN A 196 -14.22 11.87 0.07
CA GLN A 196 -15.21 10.94 -0.47
C GLN A 196 -14.52 9.71 -1.06
N LEU A 197 -14.69 8.57 -0.41
CA LEU A 197 -14.23 7.29 -0.95
C LEU A 197 -15.21 6.81 -2.03
N GLN A 198 -14.66 6.41 -3.15
CA GLN A 198 -15.39 5.71 -4.20
C GLN A 198 -15.10 4.22 -4.10
N GLY A 199 -16.02 3.40 -4.58
CA GLY A 199 -15.87 1.95 -4.52
C GLY A 199 -14.66 1.45 -5.30
N HIS A 200 -14.22 2.15 -6.34
CA HIS A 200 -12.99 1.81 -7.05
C HIS A 200 -11.71 2.10 -6.24
N ASP A 201 -11.78 2.93 -5.20
CA ASP A 201 -10.68 3.12 -4.25
C ASP A 201 -10.47 1.87 -3.39
N ILE A 202 -11.51 1.05 -3.20
CA ILE A 202 -11.46 -0.14 -2.36
C ILE A 202 -11.38 -1.39 -3.22
N PHE A 203 -12.34 -1.52 -4.12
CA PHE A 203 -12.45 -2.57 -5.10
C PHE A 203 -11.67 -2.17 -6.36
N ASP A 204 -10.35 -2.08 -6.24
CA ASP A 204 -9.48 -1.95 -7.42
C ASP A 204 -9.10 -3.37 -7.92
N ARG A 205 -8.96 -3.53 -9.25
CA ARG A 205 -8.40 -4.73 -9.93
C ARG A 205 -7.09 -5.21 -9.32
N ARG A 206 -6.42 -4.30 -8.65
CA ARG A 206 -5.25 -4.48 -7.83
C ARG A 206 -5.39 -5.60 -6.77
N TYR A 207 -6.57 -5.86 -6.19
CA TYR A 207 -6.76 -6.84 -5.10
C TYR A 207 -7.56 -8.10 -5.50
N PRO A 208 -7.07 -8.94 -6.43
CA PRO A 208 -7.71 -10.23 -6.69
C PRO A 208 -7.62 -11.11 -5.44
N GLY A 209 -8.76 -11.54 -4.90
CA GLY A 209 -8.82 -12.40 -3.72
C GLY A 209 -9.00 -11.69 -2.37
N PHE A 210 -9.31 -10.39 -2.35
CA PHE A 210 -9.70 -9.70 -1.11
C PHE A 210 -10.98 -10.32 -0.53
N VAL A 211 -10.84 -10.95 0.64
CA VAL A 211 -11.96 -11.56 1.35
C VAL A 211 -12.59 -10.52 2.27
N LEU A 212 -13.87 -10.21 2.03
CA LEU A 212 -14.62 -9.28 2.85
C LEU A 212 -14.96 -9.89 4.22
N THR A 213 -14.24 -9.47 5.25
CA THR A 213 -14.61 -9.74 6.65
C THR A 213 -15.82 -8.89 7.07
N GLU A 214 -16.39 -9.17 8.25
CA GLU A 214 -17.52 -8.38 8.77
C GLU A 214 -17.13 -6.92 9.05
N GLU A 215 -15.90 -6.69 9.48
CA GLU A 215 -15.32 -5.36 9.69
C GLU A 215 -15.26 -4.57 8.39
N HIS A 216 -14.78 -5.19 7.31
CA HIS A 216 -14.77 -4.57 5.98
C HIS A 216 -16.19 -4.22 5.52
N LYS A 217 -17.17 -5.11 5.74
CA LYS A 217 -18.58 -4.83 5.41
C LYS A 217 -19.12 -3.65 6.21
N ARG A 218 -18.73 -3.49 7.48
CA ARG A 218 -19.09 -2.32 8.29
C ARG A 218 -18.43 -1.05 7.76
N CYS A 219 -17.16 -1.08 7.38
CA CYS A 219 -16.50 0.04 6.71
C CYS A 219 -17.25 0.44 5.43
N ILE A 220 -17.58 -0.53 4.57
CA ILE A 220 -18.38 -0.33 3.36
C ILE A 220 -19.70 0.38 3.67
N LYS A 221 -20.45 -0.09 4.67
CA LYS A 221 -21.68 0.57 5.10
C LYS A 221 -21.47 2.03 5.53
N VAL A 222 -20.38 2.33 6.26
CA VAL A 222 -20.05 3.71 6.67
C VAL A 222 -19.81 4.60 5.45
N MET A 223 -19.07 4.11 4.46
CA MET A 223 -18.80 4.88 3.24
C MET A 223 -20.04 5.08 2.39
N LEU A 224 -20.84 4.03 2.21
CA LEU A 224 -22.11 4.11 1.48
C LEU A 224 -23.10 5.07 2.16
N ALA A 225 -23.14 5.07 3.50
CA ALA A 225 -23.93 6.04 4.27
C ALA A 225 -23.46 7.49 4.12
N ARG A 226 -22.23 7.71 3.63
CA ARG A 226 -21.71 9.03 3.21
C ARG A 226 -21.84 9.30 1.71
N GLY A 227 -22.48 8.42 0.95
CA GLY A 227 -22.73 8.61 -0.47
C GLY A 227 -21.64 8.07 -1.38
N ALA A 228 -20.78 7.18 -0.89
CA ALA A 228 -19.93 6.40 -1.76
C ALA A 228 -20.76 5.52 -2.71
N ARG A 229 -20.22 5.20 -3.89
CA ARG A 229 -20.78 4.22 -4.82
C ARG A 229 -19.80 3.08 -5.01
N LEU A 230 -20.25 1.84 -4.96
CA LEU A 230 -19.40 0.63 -5.11
C LEU A 230 -18.74 0.55 -6.50
N GLY A 231 -19.43 1.04 -7.53
CA GLY A 231 -18.94 1.02 -8.90
C GLY A 231 -18.91 -0.37 -9.53
N LYS A 232 -18.24 -0.49 -10.69
CA LYS A 232 -18.24 -1.70 -11.53
C LYS A 232 -17.29 -2.81 -11.07
N PHE A 233 -16.32 -2.47 -10.23
CA PHE A 233 -15.28 -3.40 -9.77
C PHE A 233 -15.61 -4.06 -8.44
N ALA A 234 -16.65 -3.59 -7.75
CA ALA A 234 -17.13 -4.25 -6.55
C ALA A 234 -17.63 -5.67 -6.86
N PRO A 235 -17.45 -6.63 -5.92
CA PRO A 235 -17.97 -7.98 -6.08
C PRO A 235 -19.46 -7.96 -6.42
N SER A 236 -19.89 -8.82 -7.35
CA SER A 236 -21.28 -8.96 -7.80
C SER A 236 -22.22 -9.59 -6.74
N SER A 237 -21.89 -9.44 -5.46
CA SER A 237 -22.72 -9.92 -4.37
C SER A 237 -24.06 -9.19 -4.36
N LYS A 238 -25.15 -9.96 -4.51
CA LYS A 238 -26.53 -9.44 -4.39
C LYS A 238 -26.73 -8.66 -3.09
N LEU A 239 -26.07 -9.09 -2.01
CA LEU A 239 -26.16 -8.41 -0.71
C LEU A 239 -25.51 -7.03 -0.75
N LEU A 240 -24.32 -6.89 -1.35
CA LEU A 240 -23.66 -5.59 -1.44
C LEU A 240 -24.44 -4.61 -2.32
N ARG A 241 -25.01 -5.11 -3.43
CA ARG A 241 -25.88 -4.30 -4.30
C ARG A 241 -27.15 -3.86 -3.59
N LYS A 242 -27.77 -4.74 -2.81
CA LYS A 242 -28.91 -4.37 -1.97
C LYS A 242 -28.52 -3.32 -0.94
N VAL A 243 -27.40 -3.50 -0.23
CA VAL A 243 -26.92 -2.51 0.74
C VAL A 243 -26.67 -1.16 0.08
N GLU A 244 -26.01 -1.13 -1.08
CA GLU A 244 -25.80 0.10 -1.87
C GLU A 244 -27.14 0.79 -2.18
N SER A 245 -28.12 0.05 -2.70
CA SER A 245 -29.46 0.56 -2.98
C SER A 245 -30.17 1.10 -1.74
N ASP A 246 -30.15 0.35 -0.63
CA ASP A 246 -30.80 0.74 0.63
C ASP A 246 -30.15 2.00 1.23
N THR A 247 -28.81 2.10 1.13
CA THR A 247 -28.07 3.28 1.62
C THR A 247 -28.21 4.51 0.74
N LEU A 248 -28.43 4.34 -0.56
CA LEU A 248 -28.56 5.46 -1.50
C LEU A 248 -29.74 6.35 -1.11
N LEU A 249 -30.90 5.75 -0.82
CA LEU A 249 -32.09 6.48 -0.40
C LEU A 249 -31.86 7.25 0.91
N LEU A 250 -31.24 6.59 1.90
CA LEU A 250 -30.92 7.22 3.19
C LEU A 250 -29.93 8.38 3.04
N TRP A 251 -28.94 8.22 2.16
CA TRP A 251 -27.97 9.27 1.87
C TRP A 251 -28.63 10.46 1.18
N THR A 252 -29.46 10.22 0.15
CA THR A 252 -30.20 11.29 -0.56
C THR A 252 -31.07 12.09 0.40
N ASN A 253 -31.80 11.42 1.29
CA ASN A 253 -32.61 12.09 2.30
C ASN A 253 -31.76 12.94 3.25
N ARG A 254 -30.60 12.42 3.69
CA ARG A 254 -29.68 13.17 4.55
C ARG A 254 -29.09 14.38 3.81
N PHE A 255 -28.74 14.23 2.54
CA PHE A 255 -28.24 15.33 1.71
C PHE A 255 -29.26 16.45 1.59
N LEU A 256 -30.51 16.14 1.22
CA LEU A 256 -31.59 17.12 1.13
C LEU A 256 -31.88 17.78 2.48
N TYR A 257 -31.88 17.00 3.55
CA TYR A 257 -32.05 17.53 4.91
C TYR A 257 -30.91 18.48 5.32
N SER A 258 -29.67 18.15 4.96
CA SER A 258 -28.51 19.02 5.20
C SER A 258 -28.59 20.33 4.41
N LEU A 259 -29.09 20.30 3.16
CA LEU A 259 -29.35 21.52 2.39
C LEU A 259 -30.42 22.39 3.05
N LEU A 260 -31.50 21.77 3.53
CA LEU A 260 -32.55 22.49 4.24
C LEU A 260 -32.00 23.18 5.51
N LEU A 261 -31.19 22.46 6.29
CA LEU A 261 -30.55 23.01 7.50
C LEU A 261 -29.55 24.13 7.21
N SER A 262 -28.88 24.11 6.05
CA SER A 262 -28.00 25.21 5.64
C SER A 262 -28.76 26.42 5.07
N GLY A 263 -30.10 26.40 5.13
CA GLY A 263 -30.96 27.47 4.60
C GLY A 263 -31.11 27.42 3.08
N VAL A 264 -30.61 26.38 2.41
CA VAL A 264 -30.78 26.18 0.97
C VAL A 264 -32.12 25.50 0.75
N VAL A 265 -33.16 26.32 0.52
CA VAL A 265 -34.49 25.83 0.18
C VAL A 265 -34.57 25.62 -1.33
N LEU A 266 -34.58 24.36 -1.76
CA LEU A 266 -34.79 24.00 -3.16
C LEU A 266 -36.29 23.81 -3.42
N PRO A 267 -36.85 24.34 -4.52
CA PRO A 267 -38.22 24.01 -4.95
C PRO A 267 -38.42 22.51 -5.13
N ASP A 268 -39.63 22.00 -4.89
CA ASP A 268 -39.94 20.55 -4.93
C ASP A 268 -39.53 19.91 -6.26
N HIS A 269 -39.82 20.54 -7.39
CA HIS A 269 -39.44 20.04 -8.72
C HIS A 269 -37.91 19.91 -8.92
N VAL A 270 -37.11 20.75 -8.25
CA VAL A 270 -35.64 20.66 -8.28
C VAL A 270 -35.17 19.49 -7.42
N GLN A 271 -35.79 19.30 -6.24
CA GLN A 271 -35.50 18.14 -5.39
C GLN A 271 -35.83 16.83 -6.11
N GLU A 272 -36.97 16.76 -6.79
CA GLU A 272 -37.37 15.61 -7.61
C GLU A 272 -36.36 15.33 -8.72
N HIS A 273 -35.91 16.35 -9.45
CA HIS A 273 -34.86 16.19 -10.47
C HIS A 273 -33.53 15.70 -9.89
N ILE A 274 -33.14 16.17 -8.71
CA ILE A 274 -31.93 15.68 -8.01
C ILE A 274 -32.09 14.22 -7.62
N VAL A 275 -33.25 13.83 -7.07
CA VAL A 275 -33.53 12.44 -6.70
C VAL A 275 -33.49 11.53 -7.92
N GLN A 276 -34.14 11.92 -9.02
CA GLN A 276 -34.12 11.18 -10.29
C GLN A 276 -32.69 11.06 -10.83
N PHE A 277 -31.92 12.15 -10.85
CA PHE A 277 -30.53 12.13 -11.31
C PHE A 277 -29.63 11.21 -10.46
N ILE A 278 -29.82 11.20 -9.14
CA ILE A 278 -29.03 10.37 -8.23
C ILE A 278 -29.37 8.88 -8.40
N GLN A 279 -30.65 8.56 -8.59
CA GLN A 279 -31.12 7.18 -8.73
C GLN A 279 -30.72 6.55 -10.08
N GLY A 280 -30.48 7.38 -11.11
CA GLY A 280 -30.13 6.93 -12.45
C GLY A 280 -31.29 6.22 -13.14
#